data_AF-A0A2E1U9U0-F1
#
_entry.id   AF-A0A2E1U9U0-F1
#
_cell.length_a   1.000
_cell.length_b   1.000
_cell.length_c   1.000
_cell.angle_alpha   90.00
_cell.angle_beta   90.00
_cell.angle_gamma   90.00
#
_symmetry.space_group_name_H-M   'P 1'
#
loop_
_entity.id
_entity.type
_entity.pdbx_description
1 polymer ?
#
loop_
_entity_poly.entity_id
_entity_poly.type
_entity_poly.pdbx_seq_one_letter_code
_entity_poly.pdbx_strand_id
1 'polypeptide(L)'
;MILNVLPSLFTALTGGMEPTGTPIQTLFDPSLPITMQATLQGADGRTWTLDLHRHSVRAENYRVLEQQRDGSLIEVQPGPVNTYRGILAGQPDTYVVASVVGDELVGGFEDSDGRWWIEEDDLGGQVLRHESEVEPCKGTCGVDDLPIFSDEELRDGFEETPDLPSGFLGGLLDECELACDMDYEFYQDYGGNSESKINSDINNVNGFNYEPEVNVTHTITTIIVRSSSSDPYSTNNAGGLLDQVRSHWISSQQGVQRDLVQMFSGRNLDGGTIGVAYLDAICSTNIGYGLCETGFNTSCQTDLISHELGHNWGCNHIDDGNTMNSSLTCSNNFSASSRNTIQTTAATSGCIGTAVPDAGACCFTSGFCTNLDESGCESSGGFFFGLGEACPADQGTCEIPEPEGACCFPSGTCSVVEVSDCSDGGGQFRGVDSSCFGVDCLAGACCFGADACTTTNEVQCAAAGGTFQETGSACATVDCTPPIGACCLNGTCVQLEESICLGAAGTFNGIGVDCSSVSCEEPCPEDLDNNGAVDFNDILSLLAAWGPCGTCDEDIDDNGTVDFADLLVMLAAYGDC
;
A
#
# COMPACT_ATOMS: atom_id res chain seq x y z
N MET A 1 14.22 -44.39 23.76
CA MET A 1 15.29 -44.32 24.78
C MET A 1 16.47 -43.64 24.09
N ILE A 2 16.71 -42.34 24.23
CA ILE A 2 16.99 -41.48 25.40
C ILE A 2 16.45 -40.07 25.01
N LEU A 3 15.39 -39.45 25.57
CA LEU A 3 15.21 -38.69 26.83
C LEU A 3 16.41 -37.77 27.17
N ASN A 4 16.45 -36.47 26.89
CA ASN A 4 15.83 -35.28 27.55
C ASN A 4 16.87 -34.15 27.31
N VAL A 5 16.56 -32.88 27.03
CA VAL A 5 16.02 -31.86 27.94
C VAL A 5 15.44 -30.69 27.10
N LEU A 6 14.19 -30.31 27.36
CA LEU A 6 13.60 -28.97 27.11
C LEU A 6 13.65 -28.20 28.46
N PRO A 7 13.72 -26.84 28.51
CA PRO A 7 12.52 -25.99 28.36
C PRO A 7 12.76 -24.59 27.71
N SER A 8 11.86 -24.10 26.86
CA SER A 8 10.78 -23.12 27.18
C SER A 8 11.26 -21.75 27.70
N LEU A 9 11.09 -20.67 26.91
CA LEU A 9 10.70 -19.33 27.37
C LEU A 9 10.51 -18.39 26.16
N PHE A 10 9.28 -17.96 25.85
CA PHE A 10 9.05 -16.65 25.20
C PHE A 10 7.62 -16.15 25.52
N THR A 11 7.58 -15.23 26.47
CA THR A 11 6.53 -14.23 26.78
C THR A 11 7.25 -13.27 27.74
N ALA A 12 7.20 -11.95 27.70
CA ALA A 12 6.38 -10.97 27.00
C ALA A 12 7.14 -9.61 26.98
N LEU A 13 6.55 -8.64 26.30
CA LEU A 13 6.92 -7.22 26.13
C LEU A 13 7.54 -6.51 27.35
N THR A 14 8.51 -5.61 27.09
CA THR A 14 8.46 -4.19 27.49
C THR A 14 9.25 -3.34 26.50
N GLY A 15 8.69 -2.19 26.11
CA GLY A 15 9.12 -1.35 24.99
C GLY A 15 10.43 -0.59 25.13
N GLY A 16 10.80 0.01 24.00
CA GLY A 16 11.90 0.94 23.80
C GLY A 16 12.07 1.20 22.30
N MET A 17 11.43 2.26 21.79
CA MET A 17 11.86 2.89 20.55
C MET A 17 13.31 3.33 20.73
N GLU A 18 14.21 2.74 19.96
CA GLU A 18 15.14 3.41 19.03
C GLU A 18 15.89 2.32 18.23
N PRO A 19 15.78 2.25 16.90
CA PRO A 19 16.71 1.46 16.10
C PRO A 19 17.95 2.32 15.86
N THR A 20 18.89 2.30 16.79
CA THR A 20 20.22 2.89 16.55
C THR A 20 21.19 1.80 16.13
N GLY A 21 21.23 1.59 14.81
CA GLY A 21 22.21 0.76 14.10
C GLY A 21 21.88 -0.73 14.13
N THR A 22 21.56 -1.32 12.98
CA THR A 22 21.41 -2.78 12.85
C THR A 22 22.16 -3.25 11.59
N PRO A 23 22.84 -4.41 11.65
CA PRO A 23 23.62 -4.97 10.54
C PRO A 23 22.70 -5.35 9.37
N ILE A 24 23.29 -5.53 8.19
CA ILE A 24 22.65 -6.06 6.97
C ILE A 24 21.72 -7.23 7.36
N GLN A 25 20.40 -6.98 7.39
CA GLN A 25 19.41 -8.05 7.50
C GLN A 25 19.03 -8.46 6.07
N THR A 26 19.77 -9.40 5.51
CA THR A 26 19.26 -10.23 4.42
C THR A 26 18.22 -11.17 5.02
N LEU A 27 16.96 -10.74 4.98
CA LEU A 27 15.78 -11.59 5.12
C LEU A 27 14.81 -11.18 4.01
N PHE A 28 15.15 -11.56 2.78
CA PHE A 28 14.17 -11.71 1.72
C PHE A 28 13.89 -13.23 1.68
N ASP A 29 12.67 -13.74 1.72
CA ASP A 29 11.40 -13.31 1.19
C ASP A 29 10.29 -13.97 2.06
N PRO A 30 9.31 -13.24 2.67
CA PRO A 30 7.95 -13.81 2.79
C PRO A 30 6.83 -12.85 2.36
N SER A 31 7.00 -12.09 1.30
CA SER A 31 7.87 -12.45 0.20
C SER A 31 8.65 -11.22 -0.26
N LEU A 32 8.04 -10.40 -1.11
CA LEU A 32 8.57 -9.13 -1.55
C LEU A 32 7.53 -8.03 -1.20
N PRO A 33 7.92 -6.84 -0.72
CA PRO A 33 7.00 -5.73 -0.40
C PRO A 33 6.69 -4.81 -1.59
N ILE A 34 5.61 -4.00 -1.51
CA ILE A 34 5.28 -3.01 -2.57
C ILE A 34 6.32 -1.89 -2.59
N THR A 35 6.75 -1.45 -1.41
CA THR A 35 7.85 -0.49 -1.24
C THR A 35 8.90 -1.06 -0.30
N MET A 36 10.16 -0.79 -0.55
CA MET A 36 11.25 -1.14 0.37
C MET A 36 12.34 -0.09 0.40
N GLN A 37 13.07 -0.06 1.51
CA GLN A 37 14.34 0.65 1.58
C GLN A 37 15.48 -0.36 1.63
N ALA A 38 16.47 -0.17 0.76
CA ALA A 38 17.71 -0.93 0.81
C ALA A 38 18.86 0.03 1.16
N THR A 39 19.76 -0.39 2.04
CA THR A 39 20.95 0.39 2.37
C THR A 39 22.19 -0.41 2.01
N LEU A 40 23.01 0.15 1.12
CA LEU A 40 24.20 -0.49 0.56
C LEU A 40 25.45 0.33 0.86
N GLN A 41 26.58 -0.34 1.01
CA GLN A 41 27.88 0.32 1.15
C GLN A 41 28.60 0.30 -0.21
N GLY A 42 29.13 1.45 -0.61
CA GLY A 42 30.00 1.58 -1.77
C GLY A 42 31.43 1.11 -1.47
N ALA A 43 32.13 0.67 -2.51
CA ALA A 43 33.56 0.35 -2.43
C ALA A 43 34.41 1.56 -1.99
N ASP A 44 33.91 2.78 -2.22
CA ASP A 44 34.47 4.05 -1.77
C ASP A 44 34.22 4.36 -0.27
N GLY A 45 33.48 3.50 0.43
CA GLY A 45 33.13 3.64 1.83
C GLY A 45 31.90 4.51 2.10
N ARG A 46 31.22 5.05 1.08
CA ARG A 46 29.94 5.75 1.23
C ARG A 46 28.81 4.76 1.52
N THR A 47 27.73 5.26 2.12
CA THR A 47 26.50 4.49 2.32
C THR A 47 25.39 5.15 1.54
N TRP A 48 24.65 4.33 0.80
CA TRP A 48 23.56 4.74 -0.07
C TRP A 48 22.28 4.09 0.42
N THR A 49 21.19 4.86 0.44
CA THR A 49 19.86 4.34 0.75
C THR A 49 18.99 4.50 -0.50
N LEU A 50 18.40 3.40 -0.94
CA LEU A 50 17.59 3.27 -2.12
C LEU A 50 16.13 3.17 -1.67
N ASP A 51 15.32 4.14 -2.06
CA ASP A 51 13.87 4.13 -1.84
C ASP A 51 13.22 3.49 -3.06
N LEU A 52 12.78 2.24 -2.89
CA LEU A 52 12.32 1.38 -3.98
C LEU A 52 10.80 1.18 -3.91
N HIS A 53 10.18 1.19 -5.07
CA HIS A 53 8.80 0.77 -5.28
C HIS A 53 8.77 -0.32 -6.35
N ARG A 54 7.83 -1.25 -6.22
CA ARG A 54 7.67 -2.37 -7.13
C ARG A 54 7.34 -1.88 -8.53
N HIS A 55 7.97 -2.47 -9.52
CA HIS A 55 7.74 -2.17 -10.93
C HIS A 55 7.66 -3.50 -11.67
N SER A 56 6.68 -3.69 -12.56
CA SER A 56 6.52 -4.94 -13.31
C SER A 56 6.99 -4.76 -14.75
N VAL A 57 7.83 -5.68 -15.21
CA VAL A 57 8.18 -5.84 -16.64
C VAL A 57 7.30 -6.86 -17.35
N ARG A 58 6.18 -7.26 -16.75
CA ARG A 58 5.30 -8.33 -17.24
C ARG A 58 4.10 -7.74 -17.96
N ALA A 59 3.78 -8.28 -19.14
CA ALA A 59 2.57 -7.94 -19.88
C ALA A 59 1.31 -8.47 -19.17
N GLU A 60 0.14 -7.95 -19.56
CA GLU A 60 -1.16 -8.34 -18.97
C GLU A 60 -1.43 -9.86 -19.07
N ASN A 61 -0.95 -10.49 -20.14
CA ASN A 61 -1.11 -11.92 -20.42
C ASN A 61 0.10 -12.76 -20.00
N TYR A 62 0.92 -12.28 -19.05
CA TYR A 62 2.16 -12.94 -18.63
C TYR A 62 1.93 -14.37 -18.11
N ARG A 63 2.73 -15.31 -18.62
CA ARG A 63 2.67 -16.73 -18.26
C ARG A 63 4.04 -17.34 -18.09
N VAL A 64 4.14 -18.37 -17.26
CA VAL A 64 5.36 -19.18 -17.11
C VAL A 64 5.07 -20.61 -17.55
N LEU A 65 5.85 -21.11 -18.50
CA LEU A 65 5.72 -22.47 -19.01
C LEU A 65 6.94 -23.29 -18.58
N GLU A 66 6.75 -24.33 -17.79
CA GLU A 66 7.83 -25.20 -17.34
C GLU A 66 7.86 -26.51 -18.15
N GLN A 67 9.04 -26.84 -18.67
CA GLN A 67 9.26 -28.07 -19.40
C GLN A 67 9.29 -29.29 -18.49
N GLN A 68 8.45 -30.27 -18.82
CA GLN A 68 8.42 -31.57 -18.18
C GLN A 68 9.44 -32.52 -18.81
N ARG A 69 9.77 -33.61 -18.10
CA ARG A 69 10.76 -34.61 -18.56
C ARG A 69 10.42 -35.30 -19.87
N ASP A 70 9.15 -35.30 -20.27
CA ASP A 70 8.69 -35.86 -21.55
C ASP A 70 8.75 -34.83 -22.70
N GLY A 71 9.25 -33.62 -22.42
CA GLY A 71 9.36 -32.51 -23.36
C GLY A 71 8.10 -31.66 -23.49
N SER A 72 6.99 -32.04 -22.85
CA SER A 72 5.77 -31.22 -22.82
C SER A 72 5.97 -29.97 -21.96
N LEU A 73 5.20 -28.92 -22.25
CA LEU A 73 5.13 -27.72 -21.44
C LEU A 73 3.86 -27.73 -20.60
N ILE A 74 4.00 -27.41 -19.32
CA ILE A 74 2.86 -27.09 -18.45
C ILE A 74 2.98 -25.64 -18.02
N GLU A 75 1.84 -24.99 -17.88
CA GLU A 75 1.80 -23.68 -17.25
C GLU A 75 1.93 -23.83 -15.73
N VAL A 76 2.82 -23.04 -15.14
CA VAL A 76 3.03 -22.95 -13.70
C VAL A 76 2.64 -21.56 -13.22
N GLN A 77 2.35 -21.45 -11.92
CA GLN A 77 2.05 -20.16 -11.31
C GLN A 77 3.29 -19.26 -11.36
N PRO A 78 3.19 -18.04 -11.91
CA PRO A 78 4.23 -17.02 -11.79
C PRO A 78 4.70 -16.81 -10.35
N GLY A 79 6.00 -16.58 -10.18
CA GLY A 79 6.55 -16.04 -8.94
C GLY A 79 6.06 -14.61 -8.67
N PRO A 80 6.30 -14.08 -7.46
CA PRO A 80 6.02 -12.68 -7.14
C PRO A 80 6.77 -11.74 -8.08
N VAL A 81 6.25 -10.52 -8.30
CA VAL A 81 6.99 -9.47 -9.00
C VAL A 81 8.17 -9.06 -8.11
N ASN A 82 9.38 -9.34 -8.61
CA ASN A 82 10.63 -9.17 -7.88
C ASN A 82 11.42 -7.95 -8.36
N THR A 83 10.86 -7.16 -9.26
CA THR A 83 11.49 -6.01 -9.92
C THR A 83 10.99 -4.70 -9.29
N TYR A 84 11.89 -3.71 -9.24
CA TYR A 84 11.70 -2.44 -8.58
C TYR A 84 12.30 -1.29 -9.39
N ARG A 85 11.72 -0.11 -9.20
CA ARG A 85 12.22 1.20 -9.60
C ARG A 85 12.30 2.08 -8.36
N GLY A 86 12.96 3.22 -8.43
CA GLY A 86 13.07 4.08 -7.25
C GLY A 86 13.99 5.27 -7.43
N ILE A 87 14.35 5.85 -6.29
CA ILE A 87 15.27 6.98 -6.19
C ILE A 87 16.23 6.76 -5.02
N LEU A 88 17.34 7.50 -4.99
CA LEU A 88 18.14 7.60 -3.79
C LEU A 88 17.43 8.48 -2.74
N ALA A 89 17.47 8.05 -1.49
CA ALA A 89 16.81 8.74 -0.39
C ALA A 89 17.25 10.21 -0.29
N GLY A 90 16.28 11.12 -0.40
CA GLY A 90 16.51 12.57 -0.37
C GLY A 90 17.07 13.16 -1.68
N GLN A 91 17.13 12.40 -2.77
CA GLN A 91 17.61 12.83 -4.09
C GLN A 91 16.56 12.51 -5.18
N PRO A 92 15.52 13.34 -5.34
CA PRO A 92 14.39 13.05 -6.24
C PRO A 92 14.75 13.05 -7.74
N ASP A 93 15.89 13.61 -8.12
CA ASP A 93 16.34 13.66 -9.52
C ASP A 93 17.16 12.42 -9.94
N THR A 94 17.39 11.49 -9.02
CA THR A 94 18.10 10.22 -9.29
C THR A 94 17.10 9.14 -9.68
N TYR A 95 17.57 8.09 -10.35
CA TYR A 95 16.73 6.93 -10.60
C TYR A 95 17.48 5.64 -10.25
N VAL A 96 16.72 4.69 -9.72
CA VAL A 96 17.19 3.39 -9.24
C VAL A 96 16.44 2.31 -10.00
N VAL A 97 17.17 1.27 -10.40
CA VAL A 97 16.64 0.07 -11.02
C VAL A 97 17.16 -1.10 -10.21
N ALA A 98 16.27 -1.88 -9.61
CA ALA A 98 16.69 -2.99 -8.76
C ALA A 98 15.73 -4.16 -8.86
N SER A 99 16.19 -5.35 -8.50
CA SER A 99 15.39 -6.56 -8.46
C SER A 99 15.90 -7.47 -7.36
N VAL A 100 15.03 -8.30 -6.78
CA VAL A 100 15.45 -9.35 -5.84
C VAL A 100 15.52 -10.68 -6.59
N VAL A 101 16.68 -11.33 -6.59
CA VAL A 101 16.88 -12.65 -7.22
C VAL A 101 17.43 -13.59 -6.14
N GLY A 102 16.61 -14.55 -5.70
CA GLY A 102 16.91 -15.31 -4.49
C GLY A 102 16.97 -14.37 -3.28
N ASP A 103 18.11 -14.35 -2.58
CA ASP A 103 18.34 -13.52 -1.39
C ASP A 103 19.12 -12.23 -1.70
N GLU A 104 19.36 -11.94 -2.98
CA GLU A 104 20.25 -10.88 -3.45
C GLU A 104 19.51 -9.75 -4.16
N LEU A 105 19.93 -8.51 -3.91
CA LEU A 105 19.50 -7.33 -4.68
C LEU A 105 20.41 -7.15 -5.91
N VAL A 106 19.84 -7.17 -7.10
CA VAL A 106 20.55 -7.00 -8.38
C VAL A 106 20.08 -5.70 -9.03
N GLY A 107 20.98 -4.92 -9.63
CA GLY A 107 20.64 -3.68 -10.31
C GLY A 107 21.63 -2.56 -10.01
N GLY A 108 21.15 -1.33 -9.86
CA GLY A 108 21.98 -0.15 -9.68
C GLY A 108 21.19 1.16 -9.62
N PHE A 109 21.89 2.28 -9.80
CA PHE A 109 21.29 3.60 -9.93
C PHE A 109 22.18 4.52 -10.78
N GLU A 110 21.61 5.62 -11.24
CA GLU A 110 22.36 6.72 -11.84
C GLU A 110 22.17 7.99 -11.02
N ASP A 111 23.27 8.70 -10.80
CA ASP A 111 23.29 10.03 -10.19
C ASP A 111 24.11 11.01 -11.05
N SER A 112 24.40 12.20 -10.51
CA SER A 112 25.18 13.20 -11.24
C SER A 112 26.64 12.82 -11.53
N ASP A 113 27.18 11.83 -10.79
CA ASP A 113 28.56 11.37 -10.94
C ASP A 113 28.66 10.23 -11.97
N GLY A 114 27.57 9.52 -12.23
CA GLY A 114 27.48 8.46 -13.24
C GLY A 114 26.65 7.29 -12.76
N ARG A 115 26.86 6.12 -13.37
CA ARG A 115 26.15 4.89 -13.03
C ARG A 115 26.87 4.09 -11.96
N TRP A 116 26.07 3.51 -11.09
CA TRP A 116 26.49 2.68 -9.98
C TRP A 116 25.79 1.33 -10.06
N TRP A 117 26.54 0.25 -9.94
CA TRP A 117 26.05 -1.11 -10.06
C TRP A 117 26.20 -1.86 -8.74
N ILE A 118 25.17 -2.65 -8.40
CA ILE A 118 25.22 -3.60 -7.30
C ILE A 118 25.94 -4.84 -7.82
N GLU A 119 27.13 -5.07 -7.31
CA GLU A 119 28.02 -6.16 -7.72
C GLU A 119 28.45 -6.99 -6.52
N GLU A 120 29.04 -8.15 -6.78
CA GLU A 120 29.61 -9.02 -5.75
C GLU A 120 31.01 -8.53 -5.32
N ASP A 121 31.31 -8.64 -4.02
CA ASP A 121 32.65 -8.43 -3.46
C ASP A 121 33.45 -9.74 -3.39
N ASP A 122 34.74 -9.65 -3.05
CA ASP A 122 35.64 -10.83 -2.98
C ASP A 122 35.23 -11.88 -1.92
N LEU A 123 34.29 -11.55 -1.05
CA LEU A 123 33.79 -12.39 0.05
C LEU A 123 32.36 -12.89 -0.20
N GLY A 124 31.76 -12.58 -1.34
CA GLY A 124 30.37 -12.93 -1.68
C GLY A 124 29.32 -12.02 -1.07
N GLY A 125 29.70 -10.81 -0.66
CA GLY A 125 28.79 -9.75 -0.20
C GLY A 125 28.44 -8.77 -1.32
N GLN A 126 27.34 -8.02 -1.14
CA GLN A 126 26.92 -7.02 -2.12
C GLN A 126 27.62 -5.67 -1.88
N VAL A 127 28.17 -5.09 -2.94
CA VAL A 127 28.87 -3.80 -2.92
C VAL A 127 28.46 -2.94 -4.10
N LEU A 128 28.34 -1.63 -3.89
CA LEU A 128 28.14 -0.68 -4.99
C LEU A 128 29.49 -0.31 -5.63
N ARG A 129 29.56 -0.42 -6.95
CA ARG A 129 30.72 -0.02 -7.77
C ARG A 129 30.31 1.01 -8.79
N HIS A 130 31.14 2.04 -8.97
CA HIS A 130 30.95 2.98 -10.06
C HIS A 130 31.24 2.29 -11.40
N GLU A 131 30.57 2.68 -12.48
CA GLU A 131 30.76 2.09 -13.81
C GLU A 131 32.23 2.06 -14.26
N SER A 132 33.02 3.07 -13.87
CA SER A 132 34.45 3.14 -14.19
C SER A 132 35.32 2.12 -13.44
N GLU A 133 34.77 1.48 -12.42
CA GLU A 133 35.40 0.46 -11.58
C GLU A 133 34.90 -0.95 -11.91
N VAL A 134 33.91 -1.07 -12.79
CA VAL A 134 33.43 -2.37 -13.27
C VAL A 134 34.48 -2.92 -14.23
N GLU A 135 34.99 -4.11 -13.90
CA GLU A 135 35.94 -4.80 -14.75
C GLU A 135 35.24 -5.26 -16.04
N PRO A 136 35.73 -4.87 -17.24
CA PRO A 136 35.11 -5.25 -18.50
C PRO A 136 35.13 -6.76 -18.70
N CYS A 137 33.97 -7.33 -19.01
CA CYS A 137 33.86 -8.73 -19.41
C CYS A 137 34.48 -8.94 -20.80
N LYS A 138 35.01 -10.14 -21.07
CA LYS A 138 35.62 -10.47 -22.36
C LYS A 138 34.69 -11.34 -23.18
N GLY A 139 34.26 -10.84 -24.33
CA GLY A 139 33.52 -11.60 -25.34
C GLY A 139 33.17 -10.73 -26.54
N THR A 140 32.83 -11.37 -27.65
CA THR A 140 32.44 -10.72 -28.90
C THR A 140 31.03 -11.12 -29.29
N CYS A 141 30.34 -10.31 -30.08
CA CYS A 141 29.06 -10.69 -30.68
C CYS A 141 29.30 -11.53 -31.96
N GLY A 142 28.48 -12.57 -32.16
CA GLY A 142 28.65 -13.58 -33.20
C GLY A 142 27.91 -13.28 -34.51
N VAL A 143 28.29 -12.24 -35.22
CA VAL A 143 27.68 -11.94 -36.55
C VAL A 143 28.26 -12.77 -37.70
N ASP A 144 29.43 -13.41 -37.51
CA ASP A 144 30.21 -14.02 -38.61
C ASP A 144 29.67 -15.35 -39.16
N ASP A 145 28.79 -16.06 -38.42
CA ASP A 145 28.29 -17.40 -38.77
C ASP A 145 26.84 -17.42 -39.30
N LEU A 146 26.14 -16.28 -39.35
CA LEU A 146 24.74 -16.22 -39.78
C LEU A 146 24.59 -15.77 -41.24
N PRO A 147 23.65 -16.35 -42.01
CA PRO A 147 23.32 -15.84 -43.33
C PRO A 147 22.69 -14.46 -43.20
N ILE A 148 23.47 -13.42 -43.57
CA ILE A 148 22.94 -12.09 -43.86
C ILE A 148 21.94 -12.25 -45.01
N PHE A 149 20.64 -12.19 -44.72
CA PHE A 149 19.63 -12.09 -45.75
C PHE A 149 19.73 -10.67 -46.32
N SER A 150 20.43 -10.53 -47.45
CA SER A 150 20.70 -9.21 -48.04
C SER A 150 19.43 -8.53 -48.57
N ASP A 151 19.24 -7.29 -48.13
CA ASP A 151 18.29 -6.28 -48.57
C ASP A 151 18.26 -6.04 -50.09
N GLU A 152 17.20 -6.48 -50.78
CA GLU A 152 16.88 -5.93 -52.12
C GLU A 152 15.44 -5.39 -52.24
N GLU A 153 14.66 -5.26 -51.15
CA GLU A 153 13.28 -4.76 -51.24
C GLU A 153 12.90 -3.54 -50.37
N LEU A 154 13.75 -2.99 -49.49
CA LEU A 154 13.30 -1.98 -48.52
C LEU A 154 14.17 -0.71 -48.42
N ARG A 155 14.43 -0.02 -49.53
CA ARG A 155 14.91 1.38 -49.46
C ARG A 155 14.22 2.27 -50.49
N ASP A 156 13.44 3.24 -50.01
CA ASP A 156 13.68 4.61 -50.45
C ASP A 156 13.26 5.65 -49.39
N GLY A 157 14.23 6.50 -49.05
CA GLY A 157 14.14 7.86 -48.48
C GLY A 157 13.39 8.09 -47.16
N PHE A 158 14.02 8.73 -46.17
CA PHE A 158 13.82 10.18 -45.94
C PHE A 158 14.70 10.76 -44.81
N GLU A 159 14.64 12.09 -44.75
CA GLU A 159 15.48 13.07 -44.06
C GLU A 159 15.46 13.02 -42.51
N GLU A 160 16.54 13.57 -41.92
CA GLU A 160 16.79 13.74 -40.49
C GLU A 160 15.64 14.45 -39.75
N THR A 161 15.07 13.80 -38.73
CA THR A 161 14.24 14.43 -37.71
C THR A 161 15.09 14.82 -36.49
N PRO A 162 14.83 15.97 -35.83
CA PRO A 162 15.67 16.45 -34.74
C PRO A 162 15.41 15.71 -33.43
N ASP A 163 16.48 15.55 -32.64
CA ASP A 163 16.51 14.99 -31.29
C ASP A 163 15.42 15.59 -30.39
N LEU A 164 14.53 14.73 -29.87
CA LEU A 164 13.63 15.06 -28.77
C LEU A 164 14.26 14.62 -27.45
N PRO A 165 14.35 15.48 -26.43
CA PRO A 165 14.87 15.11 -25.12
C PRO A 165 13.86 14.22 -24.39
N SER A 166 14.24 12.98 -24.11
CA SER A 166 13.53 12.04 -23.23
C SER A 166 13.73 12.45 -21.77
N GLY A 167 12.75 13.18 -21.24
CA GLY A 167 12.62 13.48 -19.82
C GLY A 167 11.68 12.48 -19.17
N PHE A 168 12.16 11.87 -18.09
CA PHE A 168 11.52 10.89 -17.20
C PHE A 168 10.28 11.47 -16.46
N LEU A 169 9.28 11.94 -17.22
CA LEU A 169 8.02 12.49 -16.71
C LEU A 169 6.87 12.07 -17.64
N GLY A 170 6.21 10.95 -17.33
CA GLY A 170 4.85 10.62 -17.79
C GLY A 170 4.63 10.58 -19.31
N GLY A 171 5.59 10.08 -20.08
CA GLY A 171 5.43 9.78 -21.50
C GLY A 171 4.90 8.36 -21.72
N LEU A 172 4.10 8.17 -22.77
CA LEU A 172 3.80 6.83 -23.29
C LEU A 172 5.09 6.22 -23.87
N LEU A 173 5.37 4.97 -23.53
CA LEU A 173 6.49 4.20 -24.08
C LEU A 173 6.02 3.34 -25.24
N ASP A 174 6.88 3.13 -26.24
CA ASP A 174 6.65 2.13 -27.28
C ASP A 174 6.86 0.74 -26.65
N GLU A 175 5.84 -0.12 -26.68
CA GLU A 175 5.85 -1.41 -25.97
C GLU A 175 6.18 -2.57 -26.91
N CYS A 176 7.31 -3.23 -26.69
CA CYS A 176 7.71 -4.44 -27.41
C CYS A 176 7.48 -5.67 -26.54
N GLU A 177 6.57 -6.56 -26.95
CA GLU A 177 6.25 -7.78 -26.22
C GLU A 177 7.32 -8.86 -26.45
N LEU A 178 8.05 -9.23 -25.39
CA LEU A 178 9.06 -10.28 -25.40
C LEU A 178 8.49 -11.61 -24.92
N ALA A 179 8.80 -12.68 -25.67
CA ALA A 179 8.80 -14.01 -25.08
C ALA A 179 10.23 -14.45 -24.78
N CYS A 180 10.47 -14.92 -23.56
CA CYS A 180 11.77 -15.39 -23.13
C CYS A 180 11.81 -16.92 -23.10
N ASP A 181 12.91 -17.49 -23.56
CA ASP A 181 13.21 -18.92 -23.41
C ASP A 181 14.56 -19.02 -22.68
N MET A 182 14.75 -20.09 -21.91
CA MET A 182 16.02 -20.36 -21.24
C MET A 182 16.39 -21.82 -21.45
N ASP A 183 17.67 -22.17 -21.59
CA ASP A 183 18.04 -23.58 -21.68
C ASP A 183 18.17 -24.22 -20.30
N TYR A 184 18.34 -25.55 -20.31
CA TYR A 184 18.55 -26.30 -19.09
C TYR A 184 19.80 -25.85 -18.35
N GLU A 185 20.86 -25.46 -19.05
CA GLU A 185 22.08 -24.92 -18.45
C GLU A 185 21.79 -23.63 -17.65
N PHE A 186 21.00 -22.70 -18.18
CA PHE A 186 20.55 -21.52 -17.41
C PHE A 186 19.75 -21.95 -16.17
N TYR A 187 18.86 -22.93 -16.30
CA TYR A 187 18.11 -23.45 -15.17
C TYR A 187 19.02 -24.13 -14.12
N GLN A 188 20.15 -24.72 -14.53
CA GLN A 188 21.11 -25.29 -13.59
C GLN A 188 21.81 -24.22 -12.74
N ASP A 189 22.00 -23.02 -13.30
CA ASP A 189 22.64 -21.90 -12.62
C ASP A 189 21.68 -21.22 -11.63
N TYR A 190 20.44 -20.98 -12.02
CA TYR A 190 19.48 -20.18 -11.23
C TYR A 190 18.37 -21.01 -10.55
N GLY A 191 18.14 -22.24 -10.97
CA GLY A 191 17.13 -23.14 -10.39
C GLY A 191 15.75 -22.49 -10.29
N GLY A 192 15.18 -22.46 -9.08
CA GLY A 192 13.89 -21.81 -8.84
C GLY A 192 13.88 -20.30 -9.06
N ASN A 193 15.04 -19.65 -9.13
CA ASN A 193 15.17 -18.21 -9.35
C ASN A 193 15.26 -17.84 -10.84
N SER A 194 15.17 -18.81 -11.74
CA SER A 194 15.34 -18.59 -13.18
C SER A 194 14.34 -17.57 -13.75
N GLU A 195 13.08 -17.65 -13.32
CA GLU A 195 12.05 -16.68 -13.68
C GLU A 195 12.40 -15.27 -13.16
N SER A 196 12.73 -15.16 -11.87
CA SER A 196 13.09 -13.88 -11.24
C SER A 196 14.33 -13.24 -11.85
N LYS A 197 15.30 -14.06 -12.32
CA LYS A 197 16.51 -13.58 -12.97
C LYS A 197 16.22 -12.95 -14.33
N ILE A 198 15.41 -13.61 -15.18
CA ILE A 198 15.00 -13.03 -16.47
C ILE A 198 14.20 -11.74 -16.27
N ASN A 199 13.25 -11.73 -15.32
CA ASN A 199 12.53 -10.49 -14.98
C ASN A 199 13.52 -9.39 -14.58
N SER A 200 14.52 -9.70 -13.74
CA SER A 200 15.57 -8.75 -13.33
C SER A 200 16.40 -8.23 -14.49
N ASP A 201 16.75 -9.08 -15.45
CA ASP A 201 17.60 -8.70 -16.57
C ASP A 201 16.87 -7.76 -17.53
N ILE A 202 15.62 -8.08 -17.87
CA ILE A 202 14.78 -7.17 -18.67
C ILE A 202 14.51 -5.86 -17.92
N ASN A 203 14.37 -5.93 -16.59
CA ASN A 203 14.21 -4.75 -15.75
C ASN A 203 15.41 -3.80 -15.84
N ASN A 204 16.63 -4.33 -15.79
CA ASN A 204 17.85 -3.56 -15.96
C ASN A 204 17.97 -2.97 -17.38
N VAL A 205 17.73 -3.79 -18.40
CA VAL A 205 17.79 -3.38 -19.82
C VAL A 205 16.83 -2.23 -20.10
N ASN A 206 15.59 -2.33 -19.63
CA ASN A 206 14.61 -1.26 -19.78
C ASN A 206 15.04 -0.01 -19.02
N GLY A 207 15.35 -0.15 -17.72
CA GLY A 207 15.60 1.01 -16.85
C GLY A 207 16.92 1.75 -17.09
N PHE A 208 17.96 1.09 -17.61
CA PHE A 208 19.26 1.73 -17.88
C PHE A 208 19.49 2.11 -19.34
N ASN A 209 18.83 1.43 -20.29
CA ASN A 209 19.03 1.69 -21.71
C ASN A 209 17.74 2.11 -22.40
N TYR A 210 16.78 1.20 -22.56
CA TYR A 210 15.72 1.40 -23.55
C TYR A 210 14.72 2.50 -23.19
N GLU A 211 14.28 2.57 -21.93
CA GLU A 211 13.33 3.59 -21.48
C GLU A 211 13.97 4.99 -21.50
N PRO A 212 15.14 5.23 -20.84
CA PRO A 212 15.71 6.58 -20.78
C PRO A 212 16.28 7.05 -22.13
N GLU A 213 16.84 6.16 -22.95
CA GLU A 213 17.57 6.56 -24.16
C GLU A 213 16.71 6.59 -25.41
N VAL A 214 15.72 5.70 -25.54
CA VAL A 214 14.98 5.49 -26.79
C VAL A 214 13.47 5.39 -26.63
N ASN A 215 12.93 5.57 -25.42
CA ASN A 215 11.48 5.57 -25.13
C ASN A 215 10.78 4.23 -25.51
N VAL A 216 11.52 3.13 -25.43
CA VAL A 216 11.01 1.77 -25.65
C VAL A 216 10.99 1.04 -24.32
N THR A 217 9.94 0.27 -24.05
CA THR A 217 9.92 -0.69 -22.96
C THR A 217 9.65 -2.09 -23.50
N HIS A 218 10.32 -3.07 -22.93
CA HIS A 218 10.08 -4.47 -23.22
C HIS A 218 9.21 -5.08 -22.13
N THR A 219 8.05 -5.62 -22.50
CA THR A 219 7.17 -6.34 -21.56
C THR A 219 7.18 -7.83 -21.86
N ILE A 220 7.37 -8.64 -20.84
CA ILE A 220 7.46 -10.09 -20.99
C ILE A 220 6.05 -10.66 -21.05
N THR A 221 5.73 -11.42 -22.09
CA THR A 221 4.45 -12.14 -22.23
C THR A 221 4.55 -13.58 -21.76
N THR A 222 5.71 -14.21 -21.94
CA THR A 222 5.90 -15.62 -21.59
C THR A 222 7.35 -15.90 -21.26
N ILE A 223 7.60 -16.62 -20.16
CA ILE A 223 8.89 -17.24 -19.87
C ILE A 223 8.76 -18.76 -20.01
N ILE A 224 9.58 -19.37 -20.87
CA ILE A 224 9.69 -20.82 -20.99
C ILE A 224 10.91 -21.28 -20.19
N VAL A 225 10.65 -22.03 -19.11
CA VAL A 225 11.66 -22.61 -18.22
C VAL A 225 11.96 -24.04 -18.66
N ARG A 226 13.14 -24.28 -19.21
CA ARG A 226 13.57 -25.65 -19.60
C ARG A 226 14.23 -26.37 -18.42
N SER A 227 13.44 -26.80 -17.43
CA SER A 227 13.96 -27.41 -16.19
C SER A 227 14.45 -28.86 -16.32
N SER A 228 14.58 -29.38 -17.55
CA SER A 228 15.00 -30.74 -17.84
C SER A 228 16.04 -30.76 -18.95
N SER A 229 17.04 -31.63 -18.85
CA SER A 229 18.09 -31.82 -19.87
C SER A 229 17.59 -32.38 -21.21
N SER A 230 16.28 -32.48 -21.39
CA SER A 230 15.57 -32.87 -22.61
C SER A 230 15.07 -31.65 -23.36
N ASP A 231 15.70 -30.49 -23.17
CA ASP A 231 15.44 -29.30 -23.95
C ASP A 231 15.82 -29.50 -25.44
N PRO A 232 15.38 -28.63 -26.36
CA PRO A 232 15.62 -28.80 -27.78
C PRO A 232 17.01 -28.32 -28.24
N TYR A 233 17.86 -27.87 -27.32
CA TYR A 233 19.10 -27.17 -27.58
C TYR A 233 20.30 -28.08 -27.29
N SER A 234 21.26 -28.14 -28.21
CA SER A 234 22.30 -29.20 -28.14
C SER A 234 23.69 -28.78 -28.58
N THR A 235 23.88 -27.51 -28.93
CA THR A 235 25.15 -27.01 -29.46
C THR A 235 25.60 -25.77 -28.69
N ASN A 236 26.92 -25.60 -28.60
CA ASN A 236 27.55 -24.40 -28.03
C ASN A 236 28.00 -23.42 -29.12
N ASN A 237 27.85 -23.75 -30.40
CA ASN A 237 28.06 -22.76 -31.47
C ASN A 237 26.89 -21.78 -31.46
N ALA A 238 27.17 -20.50 -31.22
CA ALA A 238 26.14 -19.47 -31.03
C ALA A 238 25.14 -19.39 -32.20
N GLY A 239 25.63 -19.31 -33.44
CA GLY A 239 24.76 -19.26 -34.63
C GLY A 239 23.91 -20.53 -34.78
N GLY A 240 24.52 -21.70 -34.58
CA GLY A 240 23.81 -22.98 -34.59
C GLY A 240 22.77 -23.10 -33.47
N LEU A 241 23.02 -22.52 -32.30
CA LEU A 241 22.06 -22.48 -31.19
C LEU A 241 20.91 -21.54 -31.51
N LEU A 242 21.16 -20.33 -32.02
CA LEU A 242 20.12 -19.41 -32.47
C LEU A 242 19.23 -20.04 -33.56
N ASP A 243 19.83 -20.77 -34.50
CA ASP A 243 19.09 -21.52 -35.53
C ASP A 243 18.20 -22.63 -34.92
N GLN A 244 18.65 -23.29 -33.85
CA GLN A 244 17.84 -24.26 -33.09
C GLN A 244 16.66 -23.57 -32.39
N VAL A 245 16.91 -22.45 -31.70
CA VAL A 245 15.86 -21.62 -31.06
C VAL A 245 14.80 -21.22 -32.09
N ARG A 246 15.22 -20.58 -33.18
CA ARG A 246 14.35 -20.18 -34.28
C ARG A 246 13.53 -21.35 -34.81
N SER A 247 14.18 -22.47 -35.16
CA SER A 247 13.50 -23.63 -35.74
C SER A 247 12.50 -24.26 -34.77
N HIS A 248 12.85 -24.33 -33.49
CA HIS A 248 11.98 -24.86 -32.45
C HIS A 248 10.75 -23.97 -32.25
N TRP A 249 10.93 -22.66 -32.12
CA TRP A 249 9.85 -21.71 -31.94
C TRP A 249 8.88 -21.67 -33.11
N ILE A 250 9.38 -21.63 -34.35
CA ILE A 250 8.55 -21.69 -35.56
C ILE A 250 7.70 -22.97 -35.59
N SER A 251 8.27 -24.10 -35.18
CA SER A 251 7.57 -25.40 -35.26
C SER A 251 6.62 -25.65 -34.10
N SER A 252 6.92 -25.12 -32.90
CA SER A 252 6.32 -25.61 -31.66
C SER A 252 5.68 -24.51 -30.79
N GLN A 253 5.99 -23.22 -31.01
CA GLN A 253 5.57 -22.11 -30.13
C GLN A 253 4.74 -21.03 -30.85
N GLN A 254 4.02 -21.38 -31.91
CA GLN A 254 3.22 -20.42 -32.70
C GLN A 254 2.07 -19.77 -31.91
N GLY A 255 1.68 -20.35 -30.78
CA GLY A 255 0.60 -19.84 -29.93
C GLY A 255 1.06 -18.88 -28.83
N VAL A 256 2.36 -18.58 -28.73
CA VAL A 256 2.90 -17.63 -27.75
C VAL A 256 2.85 -16.23 -28.36
N GLN A 257 2.23 -15.28 -27.66
CA GLN A 257 2.17 -13.87 -28.04
C GLN A 257 3.56 -13.24 -27.89
N ARG A 258 4.03 -12.52 -28.91
CA ARG A 258 5.34 -11.86 -28.93
C ARG A 258 5.52 -10.96 -30.15
N ASP A 259 6.39 -9.98 -30.00
CA ASP A 259 7.06 -9.25 -31.08
C ASP A 259 8.47 -9.79 -31.34
N LEU A 260 9.11 -10.32 -30.29
CA LEU A 260 10.48 -10.84 -30.33
C LEU A 260 10.69 -12.00 -29.35
N VAL A 261 11.65 -12.88 -29.62
CA VAL A 261 12.12 -13.90 -28.68
C VAL A 261 13.53 -13.58 -28.20
N GLN A 262 13.73 -13.52 -26.89
CA GLN A 262 15.06 -13.46 -26.29
C GLN A 262 15.38 -14.78 -25.57
N MET A 263 16.42 -15.47 -26.03
CA MET A 263 16.93 -16.69 -25.40
C MET A 263 18.05 -16.35 -24.40
N PHE A 264 17.99 -16.96 -23.23
CA PHE A 264 19.02 -16.89 -22.19
C PHE A 264 19.68 -18.26 -22.04
N SER A 265 21.01 -18.31 -22.12
CA SER A 265 21.75 -19.56 -22.15
C SER A 265 22.83 -19.61 -21.07
N GLY A 266 22.80 -20.63 -20.22
CA GLY A 266 23.88 -20.95 -19.28
C GLY A 266 25.06 -21.69 -19.94
N ARG A 267 24.99 -21.96 -21.25
CA ARG A 267 26.09 -22.58 -21.99
C ARG A 267 27.24 -21.60 -22.15
N ASN A 268 28.45 -22.11 -21.93
CA ASN A 268 29.69 -21.48 -22.39
C ASN A 268 29.81 -21.66 -23.91
N LEU A 269 29.55 -20.59 -24.65
CA LEU A 269 29.50 -20.63 -26.12
C LEU A 269 30.91 -20.72 -26.74
N ASP A 270 30.99 -21.37 -27.89
CA ASP A 270 32.25 -21.62 -28.58
C ASP A 270 32.80 -20.34 -29.22
N GLY A 271 34.13 -20.21 -29.26
CA GLY A 271 34.81 -19.20 -30.07
C GLY A 271 34.86 -17.78 -29.49
N GLY A 272 34.41 -17.59 -28.25
CA GLY A 272 34.39 -16.29 -27.57
C GLY A 272 33.19 -15.41 -27.97
N THR A 273 32.29 -15.95 -28.79
CA THR A 273 30.97 -15.37 -29.02
C THR A 273 30.13 -15.54 -27.77
N ILE A 274 29.54 -14.46 -27.23
CA ILE A 274 28.71 -14.49 -26.01
C ILE A 274 27.26 -14.09 -26.26
N GLY A 275 26.95 -13.64 -27.47
CA GLY A 275 25.61 -13.28 -27.89
C GLY A 275 25.50 -13.31 -29.40
N VAL A 276 24.27 -13.49 -29.88
CA VAL A 276 23.95 -13.40 -31.31
C VAL A 276 22.45 -13.14 -31.50
N ALA A 277 22.12 -12.26 -32.43
CA ALA A 277 20.76 -11.95 -32.83
C ALA A 277 20.65 -11.74 -34.33
N TYR A 278 19.45 -11.94 -34.87
CA TYR A 278 19.16 -11.52 -36.24
C TYR A 278 18.98 -10.00 -36.31
N LEU A 279 19.52 -9.39 -37.37
CA LEU A 279 19.39 -7.96 -37.62
C LEU A 279 17.98 -7.61 -38.12
N ASP A 280 17.43 -6.49 -37.65
CA ASP A 280 16.17 -5.90 -38.13
C ASP A 280 15.00 -6.90 -38.13
N ALA A 281 14.67 -7.36 -36.94
CA ALA A 281 13.90 -8.57 -36.72
C ALA A 281 12.63 -8.37 -35.88
N ILE A 282 12.38 -7.15 -35.40
CA ILE A 282 11.15 -6.80 -34.68
C ILE A 282 9.92 -7.18 -35.51
N CYS A 283 8.86 -7.65 -34.84
CA CYS A 283 7.62 -8.17 -35.45
C CYS A 283 7.78 -9.47 -36.28
N SER A 284 8.99 -10.00 -36.46
CA SER A 284 9.20 -11.14 -37.35
C SER A 284 9.06 -12.47 -36.61
N THR A 285 8.05 -13.26 -36.98
CA THR A 285 7.96 -14.65 -36.49
C THR A 285 9.04 -15.56 -37.09
N ASN A 286 9.69 -15.14 -38.17
CA ASN A 286 10.71 -15.91 -38.86
C ASN A 286 12.13 -15.61 -38.37
N ILE A 287 12.48 -14.35 -38.13
CA ILE A 287 13.84 -13.96 -37.72
C ILE A 287 13.90 -13.22 -36.39
N GLY A 288 12.76 -12.90 -35.74
CA GLY A 288 12.71 -12.21 -34.44
C GLY A 288 13.21 -13.06 -33.28
N TYR A 289 14.52 -13.30 -33.23
CA TYR A 289 15.21 -14.09 -32.22
C TYR A 289 16.57 -13.46 -31.89
N GLY A 290 16.88 -13.41 -30.59
CA GLY A 290 18.19 -13.10 -30.03
C GLY A 290 18.58 -14.14 -28.97
N LEU A 291 19.87 -14.25 -28.70
CA LEU A 291 20.46 -15.17 -27.73
C LEU A 291 21.57 -14.46 -26.97
N CYS A 292 21.56 -14.55 -25.63
CA CYS A 292 22.66 -14.13 -24.78
C CYS A 292 23.14 -15.28 -23.90
N GLU A 293 24.46 -15.44 -23.80
CA GLU A 293 25.10 -16.17 -22.71
C GLU A 293 24.91 -15.42 -21.38
N THR A 294 24.88 -16.17 -20.28
CA THR A 294 24.68 -15.63 -18.93
C THR A 294 25.85 -15.92 -18.02
N GLY A 295 25.88 -15.29 -16.83
CA GLY A 295 26.96 -15.47 -15.86
C GLY A 295 27.99 -14.33 -15.83
N PHE A 296 27.67 -13.19 -16.46
CA PHE A 296 28.43 -11.96 -16.34
C PHE A 296 27.98 -11.13 -15.13
N ASN A 297 28.78 -10.14 -14.75
CA ASN A 297 28.40 -9.15 -13.73
C ASN A 297 27.19 -8.32 -14.21
N THR A 298 26.52 -7.63 -13.29
CA THR A 298 25.21 -7.00 -13.57
C THR A 298 25.30 -6.01 -14.73
N SER A 299 26.34 -5.16 -14.72
CA SER A 299 26.57 -4.17 -15.79
C SER A 299 26.82 -4.82 -17.16
N CYS A 300 27.72 -5.82 -17.22
CA CYS A 300 28.05 -6.54 -18.44
C CYS A 300 26.85 -7.28 -19.04
N GLN A 301 26.08 -7.97 -18.17
CA GLN A 301 24.93 -8.75 -18.60
C GLN A 301 23.85 -7.84 -19.19
N THR A 302 23.63 -6.68 -18.55
CA THR A 302 22.68 -5.67 -19.04
C THR A 302 23.10 -5.14 -20.41
N ASP A 303 24.37 -4.78 -20.59
CA ASP A 303 24.90 -4.26 -21.86
C ASP A 303 24.85 -5.32 -22.97
N LEU A 304 25.15 -6.58 -22.67
CA LEU A 304 25.07 -7.70 -23.62
C LEU A 304 23.63 -7.91 -24.13
N ILE A 305 22.65 -7.95 -23.22
CA ILE A 305 21.26 -8.14 -23.63
C ILE A 305 20.79 -6.92 -24.43
N SER A 306 21.15 -5.71 -23.97
CA SER A 306 20.85 -4.48 -24.70
C SER A 306 21.44 -4.48 -26.11
N HIS A 307 22.65 -5.01 -26.29
CA HIS A 307 23.34 -5.16 -27.57
C HIS A 307 22.60 -6.10 -28.52
N GLU A 308 22.26 -7.32 -28.07
CA GLU A 308 21.61 -8.31 -28.93
C GLU A 308 20.18 -7.89 -29.30
N LEU A 309 19.45 -7.29 -28.36
CA LEU A 309 18.18 -6.64 -28.68
C LEU A 309 18.40 -5.49 -29.69
N GLY A 310 19.49 -4.73 -29.55
CA GLY A 310 19.83 -3.63 -30.46
C GLY A 310 19.97 -4.10 -31.91
N HIS A 311 20.56 -5.28 -32.14
CA HIS A 311 20.56 -5.92 -33.45
C HIS A 311 19.14 -6.22 -33.95
N ASN A 312 18.28 -6.79 -33.11
CA ASN A 312 16.88 -7.00 -33.49
C ASN A 312 16.17 -5.70 -33.85
N TRP A 313 16.48 -4.59 -33.17
CA TRP A 313 16.00 -3.23 -33.49
C TRP A 313 16.66 -2.59 -34.73
N GLY A 314 17.60 -3.27 -35.38
CA GLY A 314 18.21 -2.85 -36.65
C GLY A 314 19.61 -2.22 -36.52
N CYS A 315 20.18 -2.15 -35.31
CA CYS A 315 21.51 -1.58 -35.12
C CYS A 315 22.59 -2.50 -35.67
N ASN A 316 23.52 -1.93 -36.45
CA ASN A 316 24.77 -2.61 -36.80
C ASN A 316 25.85 -2.26 -35.77
N HIS A 317 26.95 -3.01 -35.76
CA HIS A 317 28.10 -2.69 -34.91
C HIS A 317 28.65 -1.30 -35.20
N ILE A 318 29.00 -0.59 -34.13
CA ILE A 318 29.71 0.69 -34.16
C ILE A 318 30.85 0.60 -33.14
N ASP A 319 32.09 0.56 -33.61
CA ASP A 319 33.27 0.43 -32.75
C ASP A 319 33.66 1.76 -32.09
N ASP A 320 32.75 2.36 -31.34
CA ASP A 320 32.92 3.64 -30.62
C ASP A 320 32.98 3.49 -29.10
N GLY A 321 32.77 2.28 -28.60
CA GLY A 321 32.86 1.92 -27.17
C GLY A 321 31.52 1.93 -26.45
N ASN A 322 30.44 2.25 -27.16
CA ASN A 322 29.06 2.18 -26.68
C ASN A 322 28.49 0.76 -26.80
N THR A 323 27.24 0.56 -26.40
CA THR A 323 26.57 -0.75 -26.32
C THR A 323 26.68 -1.55 -27.61
N MET A 324 26.59 -0.93 -28.79
CA MET A 324 26.71 -1.62 -30.09
C MET A 324 28.16 -1.86 -30.56
N ASN A 325 29.16 -1.79 -29.68
CA ASN A 325 30.55 -2.14 -30.02
C ASN A 325 30.67 -3.64 -30.34
N SER A 326 31.49 -4.01 -31.33
CA SER A 326 31.67 -5.42 -31.73
C SER A 326 32.24 -6.33 -30.63
N SER A 327 32.87 -5.74 -29.62
CA SER A 327 33.27 -6.41 -28.38
C SER A 327 32.53 -5.79 -27.22
N LEU A 328 32.12 -6.61 -26.24
CA LEU A 328 31.37 -6.13 -25.08
C LEU A 328 32.17 -5.08 -24.30
N THR A 329 31.56 -3.91 -24.06
CA THR A 329 32.20 -2.80 -23.35
C THR A 329 31.63 -2.58 -21.95
N CYS A 330 30.45 -3.15 -21.64
CA CYS A 330 29.75 -2.94 -20.38
C CYS A 330 29.35 -1.47 -20.20
N SER A 331 29.24 -0.75 -21.33
CA SER A 331 29.03 0.70 -21.33
C SER A 331 27.60 1.06 -20.92
N ASN A 332 26.64 0.20 -21.27
CA ASN A 332 25.23 0.46 -21.10
C ASN A 332 24.84 1.83 -21.65
N ASN A 333 25.41 2.28 -22.76
CA ASN A 333 25.03 3.56 -23.36
C ASN A 333 24.95 3.37 -24.86
N PHE A 334 23.82 3.67 -25.48
CA PHE A 334 23.74 3.63 -26.94
C PHE A 334 24.46 4.84 -27.56
N SER A 335 25.01 4.65 -28.75
CA SER A 335 25.46 5.78 -29.55
C SER A 335 24.26 6.54 -30.13
N ALA A 336 24.43 7.81 -30.49
CA ALA A 336 23.34 8.59 -31.11
C ALA A 336 22.79 7.92 -32.39
N SER A 337 23.64 7.24 -33.17
CA SER A 337 23.21 6.49 -34.35
C SER A 337 22.37 5.27 -33.99
N SER A 338 22.72 4.57 -32.90
CA SER A 338 21.96 3.41 -32.44
C SER A 338 20.60 3.83 -31.91
N ARG A 339 20.55 4.90 -31.10
CA ARG A 339 19.28 5.48 -30.61
C ARG A 339 18.33 5.84 -31.75
N ASN A 340 18.83 6.56 -32.76
CA ASN A 340 18.01 6.96 -33.91
C ASN A 340 17.50 5.73 -34.70
N THR A 341 18.32 4.69 -34.82
CA THR A 341 17.91 3.44 -35.48
C THR A 341 16.76 2.78 -34.72
N ILE A 342 16.92 2.58 -33.40
CA ILE A 342 15.89 1.96 -32.55
C ILE A 342 14.59 2.77 -32.58
N GLN A 343 14.67 4.10 -32.40
CA GLN A 343 13.49 4.98 -32.41
C GLN A 343 12.76 4.98 -33.77
N THR A 344 13.50 4.92 -34.88
CA THR A 344 12.91 4.82 -36.22
C THR A 344 12.23 3.47 -36.41
N THR A 345 12.87 2.38 -35.99
CA THR A 345 12.29 1.03 -36.04
C THR A 345 11.02 0.96 -35.18
N ALA A 346 11.04 1.50 -33.96
CA ALA A 346 9.86 1.57 -33.10
C ALA A 346 8.70 2.34 -33.77
N ALA A 347 8.97 3.56 -34.25
CA ALA A 347 7.95 4.40 -34.88
C ALA A 347 7.33 3.81 -36.18
N THR A 348 8.02 2.85 -36.81
CA THR A 348 7.58 2.21 -38.07
C THR A 348 7.08 0.78 -37.88
N SER A 349 7.25 0.20 -36.69
CA SER A 349 6.81 -1.15 -36.37
C SER A 349 5.32 -1.16 -36.05
N GLY A 350 4.54 -1.91 -36.83
CA GLY A 350 3.08 -1.99 -36.65
C GLY A 350 2.60 -3.05 -35.65
N CYS A 351 3.51 -3.87 -35.09
CA CYS A 351 3.17 -4.90 -34.10
C CYS A 351 3.26 -4.40 -32.66
N ILE A 352 4.13 -3.41 -32.40
CA ILE A 352 4.40 -2.95 -31.05
C ILE A 352 3.27 -2.07 -30.52
N GLY A 353 3.05 -2.16 -29.21
CA GLY A 353 1.99 -1.48 -28.50
C GLY A 353 2.41 -0.14 -27.92
N THR A 354 1.66 0.29 -26.92
CA THR A 354 1.96 1.49 -26.15
C THR A 354 1.80 1.17 -24.68
N ALA A 355 2.88 1.31 -23.92
CA ALA A 355 2.89 1.12 -22.48
C ALA A 355 2.76 2.45 -21.75
N VAL A 356 2.05 2.42 -20.63
CA VAL A 356 2.13 3.45 -19.60
C VAL A 356 3.13 2.92 -18.56
N PRO A 357 4.35 3.48 -18.45
CA PRO A 357 5.29 3.05 -17.42
C PRO A 357 4.67 3.19 -16.03
N ASP A 358 5.01 2.27 -15.13
CA ASP A 358 4.49 2.27 -13.76
C ASP A 358 2.95 2.28 -13.71
N ALA A 359 2.30 1.65 -14.69
CA ALA A 359 0.87 1.53 -14.67
C ALA A 359 0.39 0.51 -13.63
N GLY A 360 -0.74 0.84 -13.03
CA GLY A 360 -1.53 -0.03 -12.18
C GLY A 360 -3.01 0.23 -12.39
N ALA A 361 -3.83 -0.60 -11.77
CA ALA A 361 -5.27 -0.57 -11.92
C ALA A 361 -5.77 0.70 -11.25
N CYS A 362 -6.23 1.64 -12.08
CA CYS A 362 -6.90 2.83 -11.62
C CYS A 362 -8.41 2.62 -11.68
N CYS A 363 -9.01 2.60 -10.49
CA CYS A 363 -10.39 2.23 -10.29
C CYS A 363 -11.25 3.43 -9.95
N PHE A 364 -12.31 3.65 -10.71
CA PHE A 364 -13.25 4.74 -10.43
C PHE A 364 -14.44 4.25 -9.63
N THR A 365 -15.07 5.14 -8.88
CA THR A 365 -16.31 4.87 -8.11
C THR A 365 -17.48 4.35 -8.97
N SER A 366 -17.39 4.46 -10.29
CA SER A 366 -18.34 3.88 -11.25
C SER A 366 -18.12 2.37 -11.50
N GLY A 367 -17.06 1.78 -10.94
CA GLY A 367 -16.59 0.43 -11.27
C GLY A 367 -15.78 0.35 -12.56
N PHE A 368 -15.60 1.47 -13.28
CA PHE A 368 -14.70 1.53 -14.44
C PHE A 368 -13.25 1.40 -13.97
N CYS A 369 -12.44 0.63 -14.69
CA CYS A 369 -11.02 0.46 -14.42
C CYS A 369 -10.22 0.77 -15.69
N THR A 370 -9.12 1.51 -15.55
CA THR A 370 -8.11 1.67 -16.61
C THR A 370 -6.71 1.63 -16.01
N ASN A 371 -5.74 1.14 -16.76
CA ASN A 371 -4.34 1.16 -16.33
C ASN A 371 -3.81 2.59 -16.48
N LEU A 372 -3.37 3.20 -15.38
CA LEU A 372 -2.74 4.53 -15.33
C LEU A 372 -1.55 4.46 -14.38
N ASP A 373 -0.62 5.40 -14.49
CA ASP A 373 0.34 5.65 -13.41
C ASP A 373 -0.40 6.22 -12.18
N GLU A 374 0.27 6.22 -11.02
CA GLU A 374 -0.31 6.71 -9.77
C GLU A 374 -0.80 8.17 -9.91
N SER A 375 0.02 9.03 -10.51
CA SER A 375 -0.32 10.45 -10.72
C SER A 375 -1.52 10.64 -11.66
N GLY A 376 -1.56 9.91 -12.77
CA GLY A 376 -2.69 9.91 -13.70
C GLY A 376 -3.96 9.38 -13.05
N CYS A 377 -3.85 8.37 -12.19
CA CYS A 377 -4.97 7.83 -11.46
C CYS A 377 -5.57 8.82 -10.46
N GLU A 378 -4.71 9.39 -9.59
CA GLU A 378 -5.11 10.37 -8.59
C GLU A 378 -5.68 11.63 -9.22
N SER A 379 -5.04 12.16 -10.27
CA SER A 379 -5.50 13.35 -10.99
C SER A 379 -6.83 13.13 -11.72
N SER A 380 -7.14 11.88 -12.09
CA SER A 380 -8.42 11.48 -12.67
C SER A 380 -9.50 11.18 -11.60
N GLY A 381 -9.15 11.21 -10.31
CA GLY A 381 -10.06 10.90 -9.21
C GLY A 381 -10.38 9.41 -9.05
N GLY A 382 -9.50 8.54 -9.53
CA GLY A 382 -9.56 7.10 -9.31
C GLY A 382 -8.76 6.68 -8.06
N PHE A 383 -9.04 5.48 -7.59
CA PHE A 383 -8.27 4.79 -6.55
C PHE A 383 -7.23 3.90 -7.23
N PHE A 384 -5.96 4.14 -6.92
CA PHE A 384 -4.85 3.40 -7.48
C PHE A 384 -4.61 2.13 -6.68
N PHE A 385 -4.73 0.96 -7.31
CA PHE A 385 -4.56 -0.34 -6.64
C PHE A 385 -3.10 -0.75 -6.45
N GLY A 386 -2.18 0.04 -7.00
CA GLY A 386 -0.75 -0.22 -6.94
C GLY A 386 -0.18 -0.62 -8.29
N LEU A 387 1.14 -0.44 -8.39
CA LEU A 387 1.93 -0.71 -9.59
C LEU A 387 1.88 -2.19 -9.97
N GLY A 388 1.63 -2.47 -11.26
CA GLY A 388 1.59 -3.83 -11.80
C GLY A 388 0.30 -4.62 -11.52
N GLU A 389 -0.63 -4.09 -10.73
CA GLU A 389 -1.99 -4.64 -10.64
C GLU A 389 -2.75 -4.23 -11.91
N ALA A 390 -3.03 -5.15 -12.83
CA ALA A 390 -3.77 -4.82 -14.06
C ALA A 390 -5.28 -4.78 -13.81
N CYS A 391 -6.00 -3.92 -14.52
CA CYS A 391 -7.46 -4.00 -14.55
C CYS A 391 -7.94 -5.38 -15.02
N PRO A 392 -8.98 -5.98 -14.42
CA PRO A 392 -9.47 -7.30 -14.82
C PRO A 392 -9.89 -7.32 -16.30
N ALA A 393 -9.32 -8.24 -17.09
CA ALA A 393 -9.60 -8.41 -18.52
C ALA A 393 -11.09 -8.64 -18.83
N ASP A 394 -11.84 -9.22 -17.88
CA ASP A 394 -13.23 -9.62 -18.02
C ASP A 394 -14.25 -8.54 -17.63
N GLN A 395 -13.97 -7.24 -17.82
CA GLN A 395 -14.93 -6.14 -17.54
C GLN A 395 -15.64 -6.29 -16.17
N GLY A 396 -14.99 -6.93 -15.21
CA GLY A 396 -15.45 -7.02 -13.85
C GLY A 396 -15.28 -5.64 -13.27
N THR A 397 -16.38 -5.04 -12.81
CA THR A 397 -16.32 -3.78 -12.08
C THR A 397 -15.19 -3.86 -11.07
N CYS A 398 -14.24 -2.94 -11.15
CA CYS A 398 -13.22 -2.87 -10.12
C CYS A 398 -13.92 -2.44 -8.81
N GLU A 399 -13.86 -3.31 -7.81
CA GLU A 399 -14.38 -3.03 -6.47
C GLU A 399 -13.28 -2.37 -5.67
N ILE A 400 -13.43 -1.06 -5.41
CA ILE A 400 -12.59 -0.34 -4.45
C ILE A 400 -12.84 -1.02 -3.09
N PRO A 401 -11.83 -1.69 -2.48
CA PRO A 401 -12.02 -2.34 -1.18
C PRO A 401 -12.52 -1.29 -0.19
N GLU A 402 -13.63 -1.57 0.48
CA GLU A 402 -14.15 -0.65 1.48
C GLU A 402 -13.15 -0.58 2.65
N PRO A 403 -12.94 0.61 3.23
CA PRO A 403 -12.02 0.75 4.35
C PRO A 403 -12.45 -0.14 5.53
N GLU A 404 -11.53 -0.97 6.03
CA GLU A 404 -11.75 -1.83 7.19
C GLU A 404 -11.29 -1.17 8.50
N GLY A 405 -11.83 -1.66 9.62
CA GLY A 405 -11.42 -1.25 10.95
C GLY A 405 -12.10 -2.04 12.05
N ALA A 406 -11.67 -1.85 13.29
CA ALA A 406 -12.26 -2.51 14.44
C ALA A 406 -13.72 -2.06 14.63
N CYS A 407 -14.61 -3.04 14.68
CA CYS A 407 -16.02 -2.87 14.95
C CYS A 407 -16.38 -3.53 16.27
N CYS A 408 -17.05 -2.78 17.15
CA CYS A 408 -17.60 -3.31 18.39
C CYS A 408 -19.07 -3.68 18.23
N PHE A 409 -19.37 -4.98 18.24
CA PHE A 409 -20.74 -5.46 18.16
C PHE A 409 -21.44 -5.46 19.52
N PRO A 410 -22.79 -5.40 19.55
CA PRO A 410 -23.58 -5.45 20.79
C PRO A 410 -23.33 -6.69 21.66
N SER A 411 -22.78 -7.77 21.09
CA SER A 411 -22.38 -8.98 21.83
C SER A 411 -21.14 -8.79 22.71
N GLY A 412 -20.45 -7.66 22.59
CA GLY A 412 -19.12 -7.45 23.20
C GLY A 412 -17.97 -8.02 22.37
N THR A 413 -18.26 -8.54 21.17
CA THR A 413 -17.23 -9.04 20.24
C THR A 413 -16.62 -7.87 19.47
N CYS A 414 -15.29 -7.87 19.36
CA CYS A 414 -14.56 -7.01 18.41
C CYS A 414 -14.13 -7.82 17.20
N SER A 415 -14.35 -7.31 16.00
CA SER A 415 -13.74 -7.82 14.77
C SER A 415 -13.31 -6.67 13.86
N VAL A 416 -12.27 -6.89 13.07
CA VAL A 416 -11.92 -6.00 11.95
C VAL A 416 -12.81 -6.38 10.78
N VAL A 417 -13.63 -5.44 10.32
CA VAL A 417 -14.61 -5.59 9.23
C VAL A 417 -14.73 -4.27 8.45
N GLU A 418 -15.36 -4.30 7.28
CA GLU A 418 -15.67 -3.11 6.49
C GLU A 418 -16.62 -2.16 7.24
N VAL A 419 -16.57 -0.86 6.90
CA VAL A 419 -17.45 0.16 7.51
C VAL A 419 -18.93 -0.19 7.35
N SER A 420 -19.34 -0.66 6.17
CA SER A 420 -20.72 -1.06 5.88
C SER A 420 -21.15 -2.27 6.71
N ASP A 421 -20.36 -3.34 6.71
CA ASP A 421 -20.56 -4.55 7.53
C ASP A 421 -20.67 -4.23 9.03
N CYS A 422 -19.86 -3.31 9.52
CA CYS A 422 -19.95 -2.86 10.90
C CYS A 422 -21.32 -2.22 11.20
N SER A 423 -21.80 -1.37 10.30
CA SER A 423 -23.09 -0.70 10.45
C SER A 423 -24.28 -1.66 10.27
N ASP A 424 -24.20 -2.59 9.32
CA ASP A 424 -25.24 -3.59 9.04
C ASP A 424 -25.36 -4.63 10.16
N GLY A 425 -24.23 -4.98 10.79
CA GLY A 425 -24.19 -5.79 12.01
C GLY A 425 -24.61 -5.05 13.27
N GLY A 426 -25.01 -3.77 13.17
CA GLY A 426 -25.41 -2.92 14.30
C GLY A 426 -24.26 -2.63 15.27
N GLY A 427 -23.01 -2.72 14.80
CA GLY A 427 -21.81 -2.46 15.55
C GLY A 427 -21.38 -0.98 15.51
N GLN A 428 -20.44 -0.64 16.38
CA GLN A 428 -19.88 0.69 16.50
C GLN A 428 -18.45 0.68 15.93
N PHE A 429 -18.25 1.37 14.80
CA PHE A 429 -16.97 1.45 14.11
C PHE A 429 -15.98 2.34 14.88
N ARG A 430 -14.75 1.87 15.07
CA ARG A 430 -13.71 2.56 15.86
C ARG A 430 -12.73 3.38 15.02
N GLY A 431 -12.89 3.37 13.70
CA GLY A 431 -12.05 4.12 12.75
C GLY A 431 -11.33 3.19 11.78
N VAL A 432 -10.94 3.72 10.62
CA VAL A 432 -10.19 2.98 9.60
C VAL A 432 -8.83 2.56 10.17
N ASP A 433 -8.37 1.36 9.80
CA ASP A 433 -7.11 0.74 10.25
C ASP A 433 -7.01 0.50 11.78
N SER A 434 -8.11 0.71 12.51
CA SER A 434 -8.15 0.40 13.93
C SER A 434 -8.15 -1.11 14.16
N SER A 435 -7.41 -1.58 15.16
CA SER A 435 -7.30 -3.01 15.48
C SER A 435 -8.14 -3.40 16.68
N CYS A 436 -8.52 -4.67 16.78
CA CYS A 436 -9.19 -5.20 17.97
C CYS A 436 -8.25 -5.49 19.15
N PHE A 437 -6.95 -5.23 19.01
CA PHE A 437 -6.00 -5.45 20.08
C PHE A 437 -6.21 -4.42 21.20
N GLY A 438 -6.54 -4.91 22.40
CA GLY A 438 -6.80 -4.06 23.56
C GLY A 438 -8.16 -3.35 23.55
N VAL A 439 -9.04 -3.67 22.60
CA VAL A 439 -10.39 -3.11 22.54
C VAL A 439 -11.34 -3.94 23.41
N ASP A 440 -11.83 -3.34 24.50
CA ASP A 440 -12.94 -3.89 25.28
C ASP A 440 -14.25 -3.26 24.79
N CYS A 441 -15.01 -4.02 23.98
CA CYS A 441 -16.26 -3.52 23.41
C CYS A 441 -17.40 -3.39 24.42
N LEU A 442 -17.24 -3.89 25.65
CA LEU A 442 -18.18 -3.69 26.74
C LEU A 442 -17.75 -2.54 27.67
N ALA A 443 -16.57 -1.95 27.45
CA ALA A 443 -16.11 -0.83 28.24
C ALA A 443 -16.90 0.44 27.96
N GLY A 444 -17.02 1.26 28.98
CA GLY A 444 -17.65 2.56 28.97
C GLY A 444 -17.11 3.43 30.10
N ALA A 445 -17.61 4.66 30.22
CA ALA A 445 -17.22 5.58 31.28
C ALA A 445 -17.73 5.09 32.64
N CYS A 446 -16.80 5.03 33.60
CA CYS A 446 -17.06 4.72 35.00
C CYS A 446 -16.66 5.91 35.85
N CYS A 447 -17.64 6.58 36.45
CA CYS A 447 -17.46 7.80 37.23
C CYS A 447 -17.24 7.50 38.72
N PHE A 448 -16.32 8.24 39.35
CA PHE A 448 -16.00 8.20 40.79
C PHE A 448 -16.17 9.60 41.42
N GLY A 449 -17.28 10.28 41.08
CA GLY A 449 -17.53 11.68 41.44
C GLY A 449 -17.15 12.67 40.33
N ALA A 450 -17.25 13.98 40.63
CA ALA A 450 -17.20 15.06 39.63
C ALA A 450 -15.97 15.06 38.71
N ASP A 451 -14.78 14.74 39.22
CA ASP A 451 -13.51 14.91 38.50
C ASP A 451 -12.78 13.60 38.18
N ALA A 452 -13.39 12.44 38.47
CA ALA A 452 -12.72 11.15 38.34
C ALA A 452 -13.52 10.19 37.46
N CYS A 453 -12.94 9.78 36.33
CA CYS A 453 -13.53 8.81 35.41
C CYS A 453 -12.46 7.84 34.90
N THR A 454 -12.82 6.56 34.77
CA THR A 454 -12.01 5.57 34.05
C THR A 454 -12.85 4.81 33.04
N THR A 455 -12.23 4.31 31.97
CA THR A 455 -12.91 3.49 30.97
C THR A 455 -12.73 2.02 31.33
N THR A 456 -13.82 1.33 31.66
CA THR A 456 -13.82 -0.07 32.10
C THR A 456 -15.19 -0.68 31.86
N ASN A 457 -15.38 -1.99 31.99
CA ASN A 457 -16.72 -2.59 31.88
C ASN A 457 -17.55 -2.41 33.16
N GLU A 458 -18.86 -2.58 33.05
CA GLU A 458 -19.83 -2.39 34.15
C GLU A 458 -19.46 -3.16 35.42
N VAL A 459 -19.01 -4.41 35.29
CA VAL A 459 -18.68 -5.28 36.42
C VAL A 459 -17.47 -4.73 37.19
N GLN A 460 -16.43 -4.32 36.47
CA GLN A 460 -15.23 -3.74 37.07
C GLN A 460 -15.51 -2.35 37.65
N CYS A 461 -16.38 -1.57 37.00
CA CYS A 461 -16.81 -0.28 37.51
C CYS A 461 -17.51 -0.39 38.87
N ALA A 462 -18.50 -1.29 38.95
CA ALA A 462 -19.23 -1.56 40.18
C ALA A 462 -18.30 -2.12 41.27
N ALA A 463 -17.36 -3.02 40.91
CA ALA A 463 -16.39 -3.56 41.85
C ALA A 463 -15.42 -2.50 42.41
N ALA A 464 -15.12 -1.46 41.62
CA ALA A 464 -14.31 -0.32 42.04
C ALA A 464 -15.11 0.73 42.84
N GLY A 465 -16.43 0.57 42.98
CA GLY A 465 -17.30 1.51 43.67
C GLY A 465 -17.66 2.76 42.84
N GLY A 466 -17.51 2.70 41.53
CA GLY A 466 -17.92 3.76 40.60
C GLY A 466 -19.32 3.53 40.02
N THR A 467 -19.85 4.56 39.37
CA THR A 467 -21.14 4.50 38.64
C THR A 467 -20.85 4.38 37.15
N PHE A 468 -21.23 3.25 36.57
CA PHE A 468 -21.13 3.00 35.14
C PHE A 468 -22.21 3.79 34.40
N GLN A 469 -21.85 4.48 33.32
CA GLN A 469 -22.82 5.24 32.55
C GLN A 469 -23.51 4.34 31.51
N GLU A 470 -22.78 3.99 30.45
CA GLU A 470 -23.25 3.12 29.38
C GLU A 470 -22.06 2.58 28.57
N THR A 471 -22.24 1.43 27.90
CA THR A 471 -21.23 0.85 27.02
C THR A 471 -20.92 1.77 25.84
N GLY A 472 -19.63 1.96 25.53
CA GLY A 472 -19.16 2.83 24.46
C GLY A 472 -19.07 4.32 24.81
N SER A 473 -19.53 4.74 25.99
CA SER A 473 -19.31 6.10 26.48
C SER A 473 -17.83 6.35 26.82
N ALA A 474 -17.31 7.53 26.47
CA ALA A 474 -15.94 7.92 26.76
C ALA A 474 -15.88 8.86 27.97
N CYS A 475 -14.88 8.70 28.83
CA CYS A 475 -14.64 9.62 29.95
C CYS A 475 -14.36 11.07 29.51
N ALA A 476 -13.98 11.29 28.24
CA ALA A 476 -13.78 12.63 27.69
C ALA A 476 -15.09 13.37 27.40
N THR A 477 -16.21 12.66 27.26
CA THR A 477 -17.51 13.24 26.87
C THR A 477 -18.58 13.09 27.93
N VAL A 478 -18.39 12.18 28.89
CA VAL A 478 -19.31 11.98 30.01
C VAL A 478 -19.10 13.03 31.08
N ASP A 479 -20.20 13.66 31.51
CA ASP A 479 -20.24 14.50 32.69
C ASP A 479 -20.42 13.63 33.95
N CYS A 480 -19.37 13.54 34.76
CA CYS A 480 -19.39 12.79 36.00
C CYS A 480 -19.86 13.63 37.21
N THR A 481 -20.27 14.89 37.01
CA THR A 481 -20.84 15.68 38.09
C THR A 481 -22.17 15.08 38.54
N PRO A 482 -22.33 14.79 39.85
CA PRO A 482 -23.60 14.31 40.36
C PRO A 482 -24.70 15.36 40.09
N PRO A 483 -25.88 14.95 39.61
CA PRO A 483 -26.97 15.89 39.39
C PRO A 483 -27.44 16.49 40.72
N ILE A 484 -27.13 17.76 40.94
CA ILE A 484 -27.58 18.54 42.11
C ILE A 484 -28.87 19.31 41.81
N GLY A 485 -29.63 19.61 42.87
CA GLY A 485 -30.82 20.43 42.80
C GLY A 485 -31.18 21.07 44.13
N ALA A 486 -32.17 21.95 44.11
CA ALA A 486 -32.68 22.66 45.28
C ALA A 486 -33.31 21.70 46.30
N CYS A 487 -32.69 21.60 47.47
CA CYS A 487 -33.16 20.82 48.60
C CYS A 487 -33.62 21.73 49.74
N CYS A 488 -34.89 21.63 50.13
CA CYS A 488 -35.43 22.34 51.29
C CYS A 488 -35.18 21.53 52.57
N LEU A 489 -34.37 22.09 53.47
CA LEU A 489 -34.07 21.54 54.80
C LEU A 489 -34.48 22.55 55.87
N ASN A 490 -35.54 22.24 56.64
CA ASN A 490 -36.01 23.08 57.76
C ASN A 490 -36.14 24.57 57.39
N GLY A 491 -36.85 24.90 56.31
CA GLY A 491 -37.02 26.29 55.89
C GLY A 491 -35.90 26.87 55.02
N THR A 492 -34.74 26.19 54.92
CA THR A 492 -33.57 26.70 54.16
C THR A 492 -33.35 25.89 52.89
N CYS A 493 -33.17 26.58 51.75
CA CYS A 493 -32.77 25.91 50.51
C CYS A 493 -31.25 25.73 50.43
N VAL A 494 -30.79 24.52 50.12
CA VAL A 494 -29.40 24.20 49.77
C VAL A 494 -29.32 23.39 48.48
N GLN A 495 -28.31 23.65 47.64
CA GLN A 495 -28.01 22.84 46.45
C GLN A 495 -27.34 21.53 46.89
N LEU A 496 -28.03 20.40 46.76
CA LEU A 496 -27.55 19.08 47.17
C LEU A 496 -27.90 18.02 46.12
N GLU A 497 -27.20 16.88 46.17
CA GLU A 497 -27.65 15.67 45.47
C GLU A 497 -28.95 15.17 46.08
N GLU A 498 -29.81 14.57 45.25
CA GLU A 498 -31.11 14.02 45.68
C GLU A 498 -30.95 13.02 46.84
N SER A 499 -29.95 12.12 46.76
CA SER A 499 -29.71 11.11 47.78
C SER A 499 -29.36 11.71 49.14
N ILE A 500 -28.56 12.79 49.15
CA ILE A 500 -28.16 13.51 50.36
C ILE A 500 -29.35 14.34 50.89
N CYS A 501 -30.12 14.96 50.00
CA CYS A 501 -31.32 15.72 50.36
C CYS A 501 -32.33 14.85 51.10
N LEU A 502 -32.67 13.68 50.53
CA LEU A 502 -33.60 12.72 51.12
C LEU A 502 -33.02 12.11 52.39
N GLY A 503 -31.71 11.84 52.44
CA GLY A 503 -31.02 11.34 53.62
C GLY A 503 -31.02 12.31 54.81
N ALA A 504 -31.07 13.62 54.53
CA ALA A 504 -31.22 14.68 55.53
C ALA A 504 -32.69 14.99 55.88
N ALA A 505 -33.64 14.19 55.39
CA ALA A 505 -35.08 14.39 55.52
C ALA A 505 -35.59 15.72 54.93
N GLY A 506 -34.94 16.21 53.88
CA GLY A 506 -35.37 17.38 53.11
C GLY A 506 -36.27 17.05 51.92
N THR A 507 -36.89 18.08 51.37
CA THR A 507 -37.70 18.00 50.15
C THR A 507 -36.86 18.39 48.94
N PHE A 508 -36.66 17.47 48.01
CA PHE A 508 -35.90 17.72 46.77
C PHE A 508 -36.84 18.26 45.68
N ASN A 509 -36.50 19.41 45.09
CA ASN A 509 -37.35 20.12 44.13
C ASN A 509 -37.01 19.82 42.66
N GLY A 510 -36.11 18.87 42.42
CA GLY A 510 -35.73 18.41 41.08
C GLY A 510 -34.31 18.77 40.69
N ILE A 511 -33.75 17.99 39.76
CA ILE A 511 -32.38 18.14 39.25
C ILE A 511 -32.27 19.46 38.46
N GLY A 512 -31.20 20.22 38.70
CA GLY A 512 -30.92 21.49 38.03
C GLY A 512 -31.78 22.67 38.49
N VAL A 513 -32.67 22.48 39.48
CA VAL A 513 -33.45 23.57 40.06
C VAL A 513 -32.58 24.36 41.04
N ASP A 514 -32.45 25.66 40.82
CA ASP A 514 -31.65 26.54 41.67
C ASP A 514 -32.41 26.98 42.91
N CYS A 515 -31.71 27.09 44.04
CA CYS A 515 -32.29 27.58 45.29
C CYS A 515 -32.77 29.04 45.24
N SER A 516 -32.39 29.81 44.22
CA SER A 516 -32.96 31.14 43.96
C SER A 516 -34.38 31.10 43.40
N SER A 517 -34.82 29.94 42.93
CA SER A 517 -36.13 29.73 42.30
C SER A 517 -37.12 28.93 43.15
N VAL A 518 -36.71 28.52 44.35
CA VAL A 518 -37.49 27.69 45.27
C VAL A 518 -37.63 28.42 46.60
N SER A 519 -38.87 28.61 47.05
CA SER A 519 -39.15 29.02 48.44
C SER A 519 -39.29 27.77 49.29
N CYS A 520 -38.56 27.73 50.40
CA CYS A 520 -38.59 26.62 51.36
C CYS A 520 -39.35 26.97 52.65
N GLU A 521 -39.94 28.16 52.72
CA GLU A 521 -40.81 28.55 53.84
C GLU A 521 -42.07 27.66 53.84
N GLU A 522 -42.49 27.23 55.03
CA GLU A 522 -43.77 26.51 55.17
C GLU A 522 -44.90 27.45 54.69
N PRO A 523 -45.81 26.98 53.82
CA PRO A 523 -46.90 27.82 53.35
C PRO A 523 -47.75 28.24 54.55
N CYS A 524 -47.90 29.55 54.75
CA CYS A 524 -48.81 30.19 55.70
C CYS A 524 -50.02 30.73 54.93
N PRO A 525 -50.98 29.87 54.52
CA PRO A 525 -52.13 30.28 53.73
C PRO A 525 -52.99 31.35 54.43
N GLU A 526 -52.84 31.51 55.75
CA GLU A 526 -53.50 32.53 56.54
C GLU A 526 -52.87 33.94 56.43
N ASP A 527 -51.66 34.10 55.87
CA ASP A 527 -51.03 35.40 55.56
C ASP A 527 -51.44 35.84 54.15
N LEU A 528 -52.57 36.53 54.08
CA LEU A 528 -53.23 36.88 52.83
C LEU A 528 -52.56 38.06 52.12
N ASP A 529 -51.87 38.93 52.84
CA ASP A 529 -51.14 40.05 52.25
C ASP A 529 -49.63 39.78 52.04
N ASN A 530 -49.19 38.56 52.39
CA ASN A 530 -47.83 38.03 52.22
C ASN A 530 -46.76 38.90 52.91
N ASN A 531 -47.07 39.45 54.08
CA ASN A 531 -46.15 40.30 54.83
C ASN A 531 -45.24 39.53 55.80
N GLY A 532 -45.43 38.20 55.92
CA GLY A 532 -44.69 37.29 56.79
C GLY A 532 -45.33 37.09 58.17
N ALA A 533 -46.58 37.52 58.38
CA ALA A 533 -47.30 37.33 59.64
C ALA A 533 -48.82 37.30 59.41
N VAL A 534 -49.51 36.41 60.11
CA VAL A 534 -50.98 36.40 60.21
C VAL A 534 -51.41 37.43 61.25
N ASP A 535 -51.82 38.61 60.78
CA ASP A 535 -52.17 39.73 61.63
C ASP A 535 -53.57 40.30 61.34
N PHE A 536 -53.84 41.50 61.87
CA PHE A 536 -55.14 42.13 61.73
C PHE A 536 -55.49 42.48 60.28
N ASN A 537 -54.50 42.72 59.42
CA ASN A 537 -54.69 43.05 58.01
C ASN A 537 -55.22 41.84 57.23
N ASP A 538 -54.75 40.63 57.55
CA ASP A 538 -55.25 39.39 56.94
C ASP A 538 -56.71 39.14 57.33
N ILE A 539 -57.05 39.37 58.61
CA ILE A 539 -58.43 39.30 59.07
C ILE A 539 -59.33 40.28 58.31
N LEU A 540 -58.82 41.49 58.00
CA LEU A 540 -59.57 42.45 57.20
C LEU A 540 -59.74 42.00 55.75
N SER A 541 -58.71 41.43 55.14
CA SER A 541 -58.76 40.87 53.79
C SER A 541 -59.80 39.75 53.69
N LEU A 542 -59.76 38.80 54.63
CA LEU A 542 -60.73 37.70 54.72
C LEU A 542 -62.17 38.23 54.92
N LEU A 543 -62.37 39.16 55.85
CA LEU A 543 -63.69 39.76 56.10
C LEU A 543 -64.23 40.57 54.90
N ALA A 544 -63.35 41.12 54.05
CA ALA A 544 -63.75 41.85 52.86
C ALA A 544 -64.24 40.93 51.73
N ALA A 545 -63.77 39.69 51.68
CA ALA A 545 -64.11 38.69 50.68
C ALA A 545 -65.29 37.77 51.06
N TRP A 546 -65.97 38.06 52.18
CA TRP A 546 -66.99 37.17 52.77
C TRP A 546 -68.11 36.76 51.80
N GLY A 547 -68.33 35.45 51.66
CA GLY A 547 -69.34 34.85 50.79
C GLY A 547 -68.77 33.85 49.79
N PRO A 548 -69.58 33.38 48.82
CA PRO A 548 -69.15 32.39 47.84
C PRO A 548 -68.00 32.93 47.00
N CYS A 549 -66.89 32.22 46.98
CA CYS A 549 -65.75 32.52 46.13
C CYS A 549 -65.35 31.25 45.36
N GLY A 550 -64.82 31.42 44.15
CA GLY A 550 -64.44 30.27 43.32
C GLY A 550 -63.05 29.77 43.68
N THR A 551 -62.04 30.58 43.35
CA THR A 551 -60.64 30.41 43.75
C THR A 551 -60.21 31.76 44.30
N CYS A 552 -60.28 31.91 45.63
CA CYS A 552 -59.81 33.10 46.31
C CYS A 552 -58.90 32.66 47.45
N ASP A 553 -57.86 33.44 47.72
CA ASP A 553 -56.86 33.08 48.74
C ASP A 553 -57.49 33.16 50.16
N GLU A 554 -58.61 33.88 50.29
CA GLU A 554 -59.37 34.04 51.53
C GLU A 554 -60.22 32.81 51.96
N ASP A 555 -60.42 31.82 51.08
CA ASP A 555 -61.11 30.54 51.35
C ASP A 555 -60.08 29.49 51.79
N ILE A 556 -59.55 29.70 53.00
CA ILE A 556 -58.37 29.00 53.54
C ILE A 556 -58.60 27.50 53.70
N ASP A 557 -59.84 27.06 53.93
CA ASP A 557 -60.17 25.63 54.03
C ASP A 557 -60.65 24.99 52.71
N ASP A 558 -60.59 25.74 51.59
CA ASP A 558 -60.92 25.35 50.22
C ASP A 558 -62.35 24.77 50.07
N ASN A 559 -63.31 25.20 50.90
CA ASN A 559 -64.68 24.68 50.85
C ASN A 559 -65.54 25.33 49.75
N GLY A 560 -65.02 26.36 49.07
CA GLY A 560 -65.67 27.13 48.02
C GLY A 560 -66.47 28.33 48.54
N THR A 561 -66.26 28.77 49.79
CA THR A 561 -66.97 29.90 50.41
C THR A 561 -66.16 30.48 51.57
N VAL A 562 -65.81 31.76 51.48
CA VAL A 562 -65.21 32.51 52.61
C VAL A 562 -66.26 32.73 53.69
N ASP A 563 -66.15 31.99 54.78
CA ASP A 563 -67.07 32.09 55.90
C ASP A 563 -66.37 32.03 57.28
N PHE A 564 -67.15 31.67 58.29
CA PHE A 564 -66.66 31.64 59.66
C PHE A 564 -65.63 30.53 59.90
N ALA A 565 -65.64 29.46 59.09
CA ALA A 565 -64.64 28.39 59.16
C ALA A 565 -63.24 28.92 58.81
N ASP A 566 -63.12 29.70 57.73
CA ASP A 566 -61.85 30.31 57.30
C ASP A 566 -61.30 31.28 58.36
N LEU A 567 -62.18 32.09 58.96
CA LEU A 567 -61.80 32.98 60.05
C LEU A 567 -61.27 32.21 61.28
N LEU A 568 -61.79 31.01 61.56
CA LEU A 568 -61.27 30.19 62.66
C LEU A 568 -59.89 29.63 62.36
N VAL A 569 -59.62 29.22 61.11
CA VAL A 569 -58.30 28.76 60.68
C VAL A 569 -57.30 29.91 60.81
N MET A 570 -57.63 31.09 60.28
CA MET A 570 -56.81 32.30 60.40
C MET A 570 -56.51 32.67 61.85
N LEU A 571 -57.51 32.72 62.73
CA LEU A 571 -57.30 33.08 64.13
C LEU A 571 -56.48 32.03 64.90
N ALA A 572 -56.50 30.77 64.47
CA ALA A 572 -55.67 29.72 65.06
C ALA A 572 -54.18 29.88 64.71
N ALA A 573 -53.89 30.49 63.56
CA ALA A 573 -52.54 30.77 63.05
C ALA A 573 -52.01 32.17 63.40
N TYR A 574 -52.77 33.00 64.15
CA TYR A 574 -52.42 34.40 64.43
C TYR A 574 -51.02 34.55 65.08
N GLY A 575 -50.11 35.23 64.38
CA GLY A 575 -48.69 35.36 64.76
C GLY A 575 -47.76 35.45 63.55
N ASP A 576 -46.45 35.48 63.81
CA ASP A 576 -45.44 35.41 62.75
C ASP A 576 -45.51 34.03 62.05
N CYS A 577 -45.33 34.03 60.73
CA CYS A 577 -45.31 32.82 59.92
C CYS A 577 -43.97 32.08 60.00
#